data_AF-A0A485AAW9-F1
#
_entry.id   AF-A0A485AAW9-F1
#
_cell.length_a   1.000
_cell.length_b   1.000
_cell.length_c   1.000
_cell.angle_alpha   90.00
_cell.angle_beta   90.00
_cell.angle_gamma   90.00
#
_symmetry.space_group_name_H-M   'P 1'
#
loop_
_entity.id
_entity.type
_entity.pdbx_description
1 polymer ?
#
loop_
_entity_poly.entity_id
_entity_poly.type
_entity_poly.pdbx_seq_one_letter_code
_entity_poly.pdbx_strand_id
1 'polypeptide(L)' 'MHKREDGFVVVDEDVCIGCRYCHMACPYGAPQYNAAKGHMTKCDGCP' A
#
# COMPACT_ATOMS: atom_id res chain seq x y z
N MET A 1 -3.11 -2.90 -4.80
CA MET A 1 -3.36 -3.47 -3.45
C MET A 1 -3.67 -4.93 -3.66
N HIS A 2 -2.94 -5.81 -2.98
CA HIS A 2 -3.06 -7.26 -3.14
C HIS A 2 -3.23 -7.91 -1.77
N LYS A 3 -4.04 -8.97 -1.67
CA LYS A 3 -4.20 -9.74 -0.43
C LYS A 3 -3.40 -11.03 -0.56
N ARG A 4 -2.38 -11.18 0.29
CA ARG A 4 -1.56 -12.39 0.38
C ARG A 4 -2.34 -13.53 1.06
N GLU A 5 -1.79 -14.74 1.01
CA GLU A 5 -2.41 -15.94 1.60
C GLU A 5 -2.52 -15.87 3.13
N ASP A 6 -1.57 -15.21 3.80
CA ASP A 6 -1.57 -14.95 5.26
C ASP A 6 -2.64 -13.93 5.70
N GLY A 7 -3.42 -13.40 4.75
CA GLY A 7 -4.50 -12.45 5.00
C GLY A 7 -4.06 -10.98 5.03
N PHE A 8 -2.75 -10.69 5.01
CA PHE A 8 -2.27 -9.32 4.94
C PHE A 8 -2.55 -8.73 3.56
N VAL A 9 -3.16 -7.55 3.57
CA VAL A 9 -3.22 -6.71 2.37
C VAL A 9 -1.89 -5.98 2.25
N VAL A 10 -1.29 -5.89 1.08
CA VAL A 10 -0.02 -5.18 0.84
C VAL A 10 -0.10 -4.30 -0.40
N VAL A 11 0.83 -3.35 -0.52
CA VAL A 11 1.06 -2.65 -1.77
C VAL A 11 1.97 -3.52 -2.62
N ASP A 12 1.53 -3.81 -3.84
CA ASP A 12 2.37 -4.42 -4.86
C ASP A 12 3.18 -3.29 -5.51
N GLU A 13 4.49 -3.23 -5.24
CA GLU A 13 5.37 -2.16 -5.70
C GLU A 13 5.62 -2.22 -7.22
N ASP A 14 5.49 -3.39 -7.86
CA ASP A 14 5.71 -3.53 -9.30
C ASP A 14 4.55 -2.93 -10.12
N VAL A 15 3.36 -2.87 -9.53
CA VAL A 15 2.15 -2.29 -10.14
C VAL A 15 1.85 -0.88 -9.63
N CYS A 16 2.45 -0.46 -8.52
CA CYS A 16 2.13 0.82 -7.89
C CYS A 16 2.65 2.01 -8.71
N ILE A 17 1.75 2.85 -9.21
CA ILE A 17 2.10 4.10 -9.91
C ILE A 17 2.01 5.35 -9.03
N GLY A 18 1.87 5.19 -7.71
CA GLY A 18 1.79 6.33 -6.78
C GLY A 18 0.50 7.17 -6.88
N CYS A 19 -0.58 6.66 -7.46
CA CYS A 19 -1.84 7.41 -7.71
C CYS A 19 -2.62 7.85 -6.46
N ARG A 20 -2.25 7.37 -5.26
CA ARG A 20 -2.86 7.71 -3.96
C ARG A 20 -4.32 7.31 -3.77
N TYR A 21 -4.93 6.57 -4.70
CA TYR A 21 -6.34 6.15 -4.58
C TYR A 21 -6.58 5.22 -3.40
N CYS A 22 -5.62 4.35 -3.06
CA CYS A 22 -5.75 3.48 -1.89
C CYS A 22 -5.76 4.26 -0.56
N HIS A 23 -5.09 5.41 -0.49
CA HIS A 23 -5.14 6.29 0.67
C HIS A 23 -6.52 6.93 0.80
N MET A 24 -7.05 7.49 -0.29
CA MET A 24 -8.40 8.10 -0.30
C MET A 24 -9.51 7.10 0.02
N ALA A 25 -9.38 5.86 -0.43
CA ALA A 25 -10.37 4.81 -0.18
C ALA A 25 -10.31 4.24 1.25
N CYS A 26 -9.20 4.40 1.96
CA CYS A 26 -9.01 3.77 3.27
C CYS A 26 -9.56 4.67 4.39
N PRO A 27 -10.61 4.26 5.11
CA PRO A 27 -11.18 5.06 6.20
C PRO A 27 -10.22 5.19 7.40
N TYR A 28 -9.23 4.33 7.49
CA TYR A 28 -8.22 4.31 8.56
C TYR A 28 -6.95 5.07 8.21
N GLY A 29 -6.80 5.54 6.96
CA GLY A 29 -5.58 6.22 6.51
C GLY A 29 -4.32 5.35 6.57
N ALA A 30 -4.45 4.02 6.50
CA ALA A 30 -3.30 3.12 6.65
C ALA A 30 -2.27 3.24 5.50
N PRO A 31 -2.66 3.34 4.21
CA PRO A 31 -1.71 3.59 3.13
C PRO A 31 -1.20 5.03 3.14
N GLN A 32 0.12 5.22 3.02
CA GLN A 32 0.79 6.52 3.00
C GLN A 32 1.76 6.60 1.81
N TYR A 33 1.88 7.78 1.21
CA TYR A 33 2.76 7.97 0.05
C TYR A 33 4.22 8.14 0.48
N ASN A 34 5.11 7.34 -0.10
CA ASN A 34 6.55 7.49 0.08
C ASN A 34 7.13 8.24 -1.12
N ALA A 35 7.52 9.52 -0.91
CA ALA A 35 8.03 10.36 -1.98
C ALA A 35 9.39 9.93 -2.52
N ALA A 36 10.23 9.28 -1.72
CA ALA A 36 11.53 8.78 -2.17
C ALA A 36 11.39 7.56 -3.09
N LYS A 37 10.38 6.71 -2.84
CA LYS A 37 10.08 5.54 -3.68
C LYS A 37 9.16 5.84 -4.86
N GLY A 38 8.34 6.90 -4.78
CA GLY A 38 7.26 7.15 -5.74
C GLY A 38 6.05 6.23 -5.57
N HIS A 39 6.03 5.39 -4.52
CA HIS A 39 5.01 4.37 -4.29
C HIS A 39 4.20 4.64 -3.03
N MET A 40 3.01 4.04 -2.98
CA MET A 40 2.25 3.92 -1.74
C MET A 40 2.91 2.86 -0.84
N THR A 41 2.87 3.07 0.47
CA THR A 41 3.45 2.18 1.47
C THR A 41 2.48 2.00 2.63
N LYS A 42 2.57 0.87 3.33
CA LYS A 42 1.87 0.62 4.59
C LYS A 42 2.54 -0.57 5.30
N CYS A 43 2.16 -0.83 6.55
CA CYS A 43 2.55 -2.04 7.26
C CYS A 43 2.18 -3.30 6.46
N ASP A 44 3.18 -4.16 6.27
CA ASP A 44 3.14 -5.46 5.57
C ASP A 44 3.25 -6.64 6.54
N GLY A 45 3.23 -6.37 7.85
CA GLY A 45 3.22 -7.38 8.89
C GLY A 45 4.59 -7.89 9.33
N CYS A 46 5.70 -7.33 8.80
CA CYS A 46 7.03 -7.93 8.87
C CYS A 46 7.04 -9.36 8.28
N PRO A 47 7.68 -9.61 7.13
CA PRO A 47 7.68 -10.92 6.47
C PRO A 47 8.04 -12.10 7.39
#